data_AF-A0A1N6Z1T8-F1
#
_entry.id   AF-A0A1N6Z1T8-F1
#
_cell.length_a   1.000
_cell.length_b   1.000
_cell.length_c   1.000
_cell.angle_alpha   90.00
_cell.angle_beta   90.00
_cell.angle_gamma   90.00
#
_symmetry.space_group_name_H-M   'P 1'
#
loop_
_entity.id
_entity.type
_entity.pdbx_description
1 polymer ?
#
loop_
_entity_poly.entity_id
_entity_poly.type
_entity_poly.pdbx_seq_one_letter_code
_entity_poly.pdbx_strand_id
1 'polypeptide(L)' 'MTGREQLHEMRQQAHKMGIEGNSKMTESQLKDAMKMAGKGMKPQEAKQKAKG' A
#
# COMPACT_ATOMS: atom_id res chain seq x y z
N MET A 1 -7.62 18.60 -6.62
CA MET A 1 -7.07 17.52 -5.79
C MET A 1 -5.89 16.92 -6.55
N THR A 2 -4.68 17.25 -6.12
CA THR A 2 -3.42 16.91 -6.79
C THR A 2 -2.98 15.50 -6.37
N GLY A 3 -2.35 14.73 -7.26
CA GLY A 3 -1.98 13.31 -7.02
C GLY A 3 -1.12 13.04 -5.77
N ARG A 4 -0.57 14.10 -5.14
CA ARG A 4 0.14 14.02 -3.85
C ARG A 4 -0.80 13.75 -2.67
N GLU A 5 -2.00 14.35 -2.65
CA GLU A 5 -3.00 14.09 -1.60
C GLU A 5 -3.51 12.65 -1.69
N GLN A 6 -3.80 12.19 -2.91
CA GLN A 6 -4.26 10.83 -3.16
C GLN A 6 -3.26 9.79 -2.67
N LEU A 7 -1.96 9.99 -2.92
CA LEU A 7 -0.93 9.07 -2.43
C LEU A 7 -0.86 9.06 -0.89
N HIS A 8 -1.08 10.21 -0.25
CA HIS A 8 -1.09 10.30 1.22
C HIS A 8 -2.29 9.56 1.83
N GLU A 9 -3.48 9.72 1.26
CA GLU A 9 -4.68 8.98 1.68
C GLU A 9 -4.52 7.47 1.48
N MET A 10 -3.96 7.08 0.34
CA MET A 10 -3.72 5.67 0.01
C MET A 10 -2.75 5.03 1.02
N ARG A 11 -1.71 5.77 1.44
CA ARG A 11 -0.80 5.32 2.51
C ARG A 11 -1.50 5.13 3.84
N GLN A 12 -2.42 6.03 4.20
CA GLN A 12 -3.21 5.87 5.42
C GLN A 12 -4.12 4.65 5.34
N GLN A 13 -4.78 4.41 4.20
CA GLN A 13 -5.60 3.22 4.00
C GLN A 13 -4.77 1.94 4.07
N ALA A 14 -3.63 1.90 3.37
CA ALA A 14 -2.70 0.78 3.41
C ALA A 14 -2.22 0.51 4.85
N HIS A 15 -1.93 1.56 5.64
CA HIS A 15 -1.58 1.41 7.05
C HIS A 15 -2.72 0.81 7.88
N LYS A 16 -3.98 1.24 7.66
CA LYS A 16 -5.15 0.66 8.31
C LYS A 16 -5.38 -0.81 7.94
N MET A 17 -4.97 -1.22 6.74
CA MET A 17 -4.96 -2.62 6.31
C MET A 17 -3.79 -3.43 6.90
N GLY A 18 -2.91 -2.84 7.71
CA GLY A 18 -1.73 -3.50 8.27
C GLY A 18 -0.48 -3.45 7.37
N ILE A 19 -0.53 -2.73 6.25
CA ILE A 19 0.62 -2.51 5.37
C ILE A 19 1.46 -1.36 5.94
N GLU A 20 2.21 -1.67 7.00
CA GLU A 20 3.07 -0.71 7.68
C GLU A 20 4.36 -0.39 6.91
N GLY A 21 4.93 0.79 7.14
CA GLY A 21 6.19 1.22 6.50
C GLY A 21 6.06 1.46 4.99
N ASN A 22 4.87 1.84 4.54
CA ASN A 22 4.51 2.05 3.14
C ASN A 22 4.91 3.44 2.58
N SER A 23 5.55 4.27 3.43
CA SER A 23 6.09 5.60 3.09
C SER A 23 7.12 5.59 1.96
N LYS A 24 7.84 4.48 1.80
CA LYS A 24 8.85 4.28 0.74
C LYS A 24 8.29 3.62 -0.52
N MET A 25 6.98 3.42 -0.64
CA MET A 25 6.35 2.82 -1.82
C MET A 25 5.85 3.92 -2.77
N THR A 26 5.95 3.66 -4.07
CA THR A 26 5.27 4.46 -5.10
C THR A 26 3.76 4.17 -5.08
N GLU A 27 2.96 4.98 -5.77
CA GLU A 27 1.51 4.75 -5.86
C GLU A 27 1.19 3.35 -6.41
N SER A 28 1.88 2.90 -7.46
CA SER A 28 1.60 1.60 -8.07
C SER A 28 1.90 0.45 -7.12
N GLN A 29 3.06 0.50 -6.45
CA GLN A 29 3.45 -0.52 -5.47
C GLN A 29 2.45 -0.55 -4.30
N LEU A 30 1.99 0.60 -3.85
CA LEU A 30 1.00 0.71 -2.79
C LEU A 30 -0.34 0.08 -3.20
N LYS A 31 -0.81 0.38 -4.42
CA LYS A 31 -2.02 -0.21 -5.02
C LYS A 31 -1.93 -1.72 -5.11
N ASP A 32 -0.80 -2.25 -5.57
CA ASP A 32 -0.59 -3.69 -5.70
C ASP A 32 -0.57 -4.38 -4.33
N ALA A 33 0.10 -3.78 -3.33
CA ALA A 33 0.10 -4.27 -1.97
C ALA A 33 -1.32 -4.28 -1.36
N MET A 34 -2.09 -3.20 -1.53
CA MET A 34 -3.48 -3.14 -1.08
C MET A 34 -4.36 -4.17 -1.77
N LYS A 35 -4.19 -4.37 -3.08
CA LYS A 35 -4.94 -5.38 -3.86
C LYS A 35 -4.63 -6.79 -3.39
N MET A 36 -3.37 -7.10 -3.06
CA MET A 36 -2.98 -8.40 -2.51
C MET A 36 -3.51 -8.59 -1.09
N ALA A 37 -3.40 -7.58 -0.23
CA ALA A 37 -3.93 -7.63 1.12
C ALA A 37 -5.47 -7.80 1.13
N GLY A 38 -6.18 -7.11 0.24
CA GLY A 38 -7.63 -7.27 0.07
C GLY A 38 -8.06 -8.66 -0.44
N LYS A 39 -7.15 -9.43 -1.05
CA LYS A 39 -7.37 -10.83 -1.43
C LYS A 39 -7.08 -11.83 -0.30
N GLY A 40 -6.78 -11.36 0.90
CA GLY A 40 -6.45 -12.21 2.05
C GLY A 40 -4.96 -12.52 2.21
N MET A 41 -4.09 -11.93 1.39
CA MET A 41 -2.64 -12.03 1.60
C MET A 41 -2.24 -11.24 2.85
N LYS A 42 -1.22 -11.71 3.59
CA LYS A 42 -0.75 -10.94 4.75
C LYS A 42 -0.24 -9.57 4.30
N PRO A 43 -0.62 -8.48 4.98
CA PRO A 43 -0.25 -7.11 4.57
C PRO A 43 1.25 -6.88 4.41
N GLN A 44 2.07 -7.50 5.26
CA GLN A 44 3.53 -7.40 5.17
C GLN A 44 4.12 -8.21 4.00
N GLU A 45 3.55 -9.39 3.69
CA GLU A 45 3.96 -10.19 2.53
C GLU A 45 3.55 -9.48 1.23
N ALA A 46 2.34 -8.92 1.18
CA ALA A 46 1.86 -8.11 0.07
C ALA A 46 2.77 -6.89 -0.19
N LYS A 47 3.24 -6.23 0.87
CA LYS A 47 4.23 -5.15 0.78
C LYS A 47 5.54 -5.61 0.15
N GLN A 48 6.10 -6.71 0.66
CA GLN A 48 7.36 -7.24 0.14
C GLN A 48 7.24 -7.60 -1.34
N LYS A 49 6.13 -8.27 -1.71
CA LYS A 49 5.85 -8.69 -3.08
C LYS A 49 5.59 -7.53 -4.04
N ALA A 50 5.01 -6.43 -3.57
CA ALA A 50 4.80 -5.23 -4.38
C ALA A 50 6.05 -4.34 -4.50
N LYS A 51 7.02 -4.47 -3.58
CA LYS A 51 8.30 -3.76 -3.65
C LYS A 51 9.36 -4.50 -4.46
N GLY A 52 9.31 -5.84 -4.43
CA GLY A 52 10.24 -6.73 -5.14
C GLY A 52 10.02 -6.75 -6.64
#